data_AF-A0A4Y7S046-F1
#
_entry.id   AF-A0A4Y7S046-F1
#
_cell.length_a   1.000
_cell.length_b   1.000
_cell.length_c   1.000
_cell.angle_alpha   90.00
_cell.angle_beta   90.00
_cell.angle_gamma   90.00
#
_symmetry.space_group_name_H-M   'P 1'
#
loop_
_entity.id
_entity.type
_entity.pdbx_description
1 polymer ?
#
loop_
_entity_poly.entity_id
_entity_poly.type
_entity_poly.pdbx_seq_one_letter_code
_entity_poly.pdbx_strand_id
1 'polypeptide(L)'
;MTHSLTLNKSAVKTQTLTTAAAVFAAVALPQIFHGMGAISGLGSALGEAFLPMHLPVLLVGLLAGPAVGMVAGALSPLISFALSGMPTVALLPFLMIELAGYGLAAGALHKVKMPVFGKLLLAQIVGRILKAGALLLAVYGLGSQTVEVSLIWNCVITGLPGVLLQWCLIPLLMFWMESRGKRYNDMDHAKALFQSGNYTCVLCKDDIIHTSTLSGISPMVEFITAGTNLSGYSAADKIVGKAAAMLFVLAGVREVYACVMSEQAVKVFLQNGVRYSCDTLTHVIINRAGTGLCPMEQTVKYIENPSDAFDAIKHTLNLLKTKKMENAV
;
A
#
# COMPACT_ATOMS: atom_id res chain seq x y z
N MET A 1 14.45 18.58 35.53
CA MET A 1 14.52 17.69 34.35
C MET A 1 13.81 18.38 33.20
N THR A 2 14.55 18.99 32.29
CA THR A 2 14.00 19.64 31.10
C THR A 2 13.80 18.57 30.03
N HIS A 3 12.56 18.13 29.81
CA HIS A 3 12.21 17.30 28.65
C HIS A 3 12.30 18.19 27.40
N SER A 4 13.46 18.22 26.75
CA SER A 4 13.59 18.81 25.42
C SER A 4 12.88 17.88 24.42
N LEU A 5 11.68 18.27 24.01
CA LEU A 5 10.97 17.63 22.91
C LEU A 5 11.71 17.94 21.60
N THR A 6 12.61 17.06 21.19
CA THR A 6 13.26 17.14 19.87
C THR A 6 12.24 16.76 18.80
N LEU A 7 11.68 17.76 18.13
CA LEU A 7 10.73 17.55 17.02
C LEU A 7 11.45 16.92 15.83
N ASN A 8 11.03 15.70 15.46
CA ASN A 8 11.54 15.03 14.27
C ASN A 8 10.96 15.70 13.00
N LYS A 9 11.79 16.50 12.32
CA LYS A 9 11.40 17.28 11.14
C LYS A 9 10.81 16.43 10.00
N SER A 10 11.30 15.20 9.78
CA SER A 10 10.78 14.33 8.71
C SER A 10 9.41 13.76 9.07
N ALA A 11 9.22 13.35 10.32
CA ALA A 11 7.92 12.90 10.82
C ALA A 11 6.88 14.02 10.75
N VAL A 12 7.25 15.24 11.13
CA VAL A 12 6.38 16.43 11.03
C VAL A 12 6.02 16.70 9.57
N LYS A 13 6.98 16.68 8.64
CA LYS A 13 6.71 16.87 7.21
C LYS A 13 5.71 15.84 6.66
N THR A 14 5.90 14.57 6.99
CA THR A 14 4.99 13.49 6.57
C THR A 14 3.60 13.69 7.17
N GLN A 15 3.50 13.98 8.47
CA GLN A 15 2.23 14.23 9.14
C GLN A 15 1.48 15.42 8.52
N THR A 16 2.17 16.52 8.24
CA THR A 16 1.59 17.69 7.56
C THR A 16 1.06 17.34 6.19
N LEU A 17 1.84 16.62 5.37
CA LEU A 17 1.42 16.22 4.03
C LEU A 17 0.20 15.28 4.07
N THR A 18 0.21 14.30 4.97
CA THR A 18 -0.94 13.39 5.15
C THR A 18 -2.19 14.11 5.65
N THR A 19 -2.03 15.10 6.54
CA THR A 19 -3.15 15.91 7.03
C THR A 19 -3.74 16.74 5.89
N ALA A 20 -2.90 17.42 5.10
CA ALA A 20 -3.33 18.24 3.97
C ALA A 20 -4.05 17.40 2.91
N ALA A 21 -3.52 16.23 2.57
CA ALA A 21 -4.16 15.31 1.62
C ALA A 21 -5.52 14.81 2.14
N ALA A 22 -5.62 14.47 3.43
CA ALA A 22 -6.87 14.04 4.04
C ALA A 22 -7.92 15.14 4.07
N VAL A 23 -7.54 16.37 4.45
CA VAL A 23 -8.43 17.54 4.43
C VAL A 23 -8.90 17.83 3.02
N PHE A 24 -8.00 17.82 2.03
CA PHE A 24 -8.37 17.98 0.63
C PHE A 24 -9.40 16.94 0.18
N ALA A 25 -9.15 15.65 0.46
CA ALA A 25 -10.09 14.58 0.13
C ALA A 25 -11.43 14.73 0.87
N ALA A 26 -11.40 15.13 2.15
CA ALA A 26 -12.58 15.34 2.97
C ALA A 26 -13.43 16.54 2.50
N VAL A 27 -12.82 17.53 1.84
CA VAL A 27 -13.50 18.69 1.25
C VAL A 27 -13.98 18.39 -0.18
N ALA A 28 -13.19 17.68 -0.97
CA ALA A 28 -13.49 17.38 -2.37
C ALA A 28 -14.58 16.30 -2.51
N LEU A 29 -14.54 15.25 -1.70
CA LEU A 29 -15.47 14.12 -1.81
C LEU A 29 -16.95 14.54 -1.61
N PRO A 30 -17.32 15.39 -0.63
CA PRO A 30 -18.67 15.92 -0.51
C PRO A 30 -19.16 16.72 -1.74
N GLN A 31 -18.27 17.38 -2.49
CA GLN A 31 -18.69 18.15 -3.67
C GLN A 31 -19.29 17.26 -4.76
N ILE A 32 -18.85 16.01 -4.86
CA ILE A 32 -19.44 15.01 -5.77
C ILE A 32 -20.91 14.77 -5.38
N PHE A 33 -21.18 14.61 -4.08
CA PHE A 33 -22.54 14.39 -3.57
C PHE A 33 -23.42 15.63 -3.68
N HIS A 34 -22.85 16.84 -3.51
CA HIS A 34 -23.57 18.09 -3.76
C HIS A 34 -23.96 18.23 -5.23
N GLY A 35 -23.05 17.93 -6.16
CA GLY A 35 -23.33 17.94 -7.60
C GLY A 35 -24.41 16.93 -7.97
N MET A 36 -24.31 15.70 -7.48
CA MET A 36 -25.34 14.67 -7.68
C MET A 36 -26.69 15.08 -7.08
N GLY A 37 -26.68 15.70 -5.89
CA GLY A 37 -27.87 16.20 -5.22
C GLY A 37 -28.57 17.32 -5.99
N ALA A 38 -27.78 18.23 -6.58
CA ALA A 38 -28.30 19.29 -7.42
C ALA A 38 -28.94 18.75 -8.72
N ILE A 39 -28.31 17.76 -9.35
CA ILE A 39 -28.82 17.16 -10.61
C ILE A 39 -30.05 16.28 -10.37
N SER A 40 -30.08 15.54 -9.26
CA SER A 40 -31.18 14.62 -8.93
C SER A 40 -32.37 15.30 -8.23
N GLY A 41 -32.25 16.57 -7.85
CA GLY A 41 -33.25 17.28 -7.04
C GLY A 41 -33.27 16.87 -5.56
N LEU A 42 -32.31 16.05 -5.11
CA LEU A 42 -32.20 15.57 -3.72
C LEU A 42 -31.41 16.52 -2.79
N GLY A 43 -30.80 17.59 -3.33
CA GLY A 43 -30.11 18.60 -2.53
C GLY A 43 -29.01 18.02 -1.62
N SER A 44 -28.95 18.44 -0.35
CA SER A 44 -27.96 17.95 0.62
C SER A 44 -28.21 16.53 1.13
N ALA A 45 -29.38 15.94 0.84
CA ALA A 45 -29.79 14.66 1.42
C ALA A 45 -28.79 13.53 1.10
N LEU A 46 -28.17 13.55 -0.08
CA LEU A 46 -27.14 12.58 -0.46
C LEU A 46 -25.86 12.72 0.39
N GLY A 47 -25.45 13.96 0.70
CA GLY A 47 -24.30 14.21 1.57
C GLY A 47 -24.56 13.76 3.01
N GLU A 48 -25.77 14.03 3.52
CA GLU A 48 -26.21 13.58 4.84
C GLU A 48 -26.34 12.07 4.94
N ALA A 49 -26.81 11.41 3.86
CA ALA A 49 -27.02 9.97 3.85
C ALA A 49 -25.71 9.17 3.77
N PHE A 50 -24.79 9.59 2.89
CA PHE A 50 -23.56 8.83 2.61
C PHE A 50 -22.34 9.28 3.43
N LEU A 51 -22.44 10.40 4.15
CA LEU A 51 -21.41 10.87 5.08
C LEU A 51 -19.98 10.97 4.46
N PRO A 52 -19.81 11.49 3.23
CA PRO A 52 -18.55 11.40 2.47
C PRO A 52 -17.33 11.97 3.20
N MET A 53 -17.50 13.06 3.95
CA MET A 53 -16.40 13.71 4.67
C MET A 53 -15.79 12.84 5.79
N HIS A 54 -16.56 11.92 6.37
CA HIS A 54 -16.11 11.08 7.48
C HIS A 54 -15.08 10.05 7.04
N LEU A 55 -15.14 9.62 5.77
CA LEU A 55 -14.29 8.56 5.25
C LEU A 55 -12.80 8.93 5.24
N PRO A 56 -12.37 10.08 4.65
CA PRO A 56 -10.97 10.49 4.72
C PRO A 56 -10.48 10.77 6.15
N VAL A 57 -11.35 11.29 7.03
CA VAL A 57 -11.01 11.59 8.43
C VAL A 57 -10.76 10.32 9.25
N LEU A 58 -11.64 9.32 9.14
CA LEU A 58 -11.47 8.03 9.80
C LEU A 58 -10.24 7.30 9.26
N LEU A 59 -10.07 7.30 7.93
CA LEU A 59 -8.93 6.66 7.28
C LEU A 59 -7.60 7.29 7.71
N VAL A 60 -7.48 8.62 7.68
CA VAL A 60 -6.23 9.27 8.09
C VAL A 60 -5.95 9.11 9.58
N GLY A 61 -6.97 9.06 10.43
CA GLY A 61 -6.81 8.71 11.84
C GLY A 61 -6.19 7.32 12.01
N LEU A 62 -6.76 6.29 11.36
CA LEU A 62 -6.26 4.92 11.41
C LEU A 62 -4.84 4.74 10.84
N LEU A 63 -4.37 5.68 10.00
CA LEU A 63 -3.07 5.60 9.34
C LEU A 63 -1.99 6.43 10.02
N ALA A 64 -2.32 7.67 10.40
CA ALA A 64 -1.35 8.69 10.80
C ALA A 64 -1.46 9.08 12.28
N GLY A 65 -2.43 8.52 13.01
CA GLY A 65 -2.55 8.66 14.45
C GLY A 65 -3.43 9.81 14.93
N PRO A 66 -3.51 10.02 16.25
CA PRO A 66 -4.56 10.81 16.90
C PRO A 66 -4.53 12.30 16.54
N ALA A 67 -3.33 12.91 16.53
CA ALA A 67 -3.20 14.35 16.24
C ALA A 67 -3.61 14.67 14.79
N VAL A 68 -3.15 13.86 13.83
CA VAL A 68 -3.50 14.04 12.42
C VAL A 68 -5.00 13.85 12.19
N GLY A 69 -5.58 12.78 12.74
CA GLY A 69 -7.02 12.52 12.64
C GLY A 69 -7.86 13.65 13.24
N MET A 70 -7.54 14.10 14.45
CA MET A 70 -8.25 15.18 15.13
C MET A 70 -8.20 16.50 14.34
N VAL A 71 -7.01 16.91 13.89
CA VAL A 71 -6.82 18.15 13.12
C VAL A 71 -7.56 18.08 11.79
N ALA A 72 -7.45 16.95 11.06
CA ALA A 72 -8.20 16.76 9.82
C ALA A 72 -9.70 16.81 10.08
N GLY A 73 -10.19 16.15 11.14
CA GLY A 73 -11.60 16.15 11.50
C GLY A 73 -12.16 17.52 11.86
N ALA A 74 -11.39 18.36 12.55
CA ALA A 74 -11.79 19.73 12.90
C ALA A 74 -11.75 20.68 11.69
N LEU A 75 -10.68 20.63 10.89
CA LEU A 75 -10.47 21.58 9.80
C LEU A 75 -11.30 21.27 8.55
N SER A 76 -11.60 20.00 8.27
CA SER A 76 -12.30 19.63 7.01
C SER A 76 -13.70 20.25 6.89
N PRO A 77 -14.57 20.19 7.92
CA PRO A 77 -15.88 20.86 7.87
C PRO A 77 -15.77 22.37 7.73
N LEU A 78 -14.81 22.98 8.43
CA LEU A 78 -14.60 24.42 8.42
C LEU A 78 -14.19 24.91 7.03
N ILE A 79 -13.25 24.21 6.39
CA ILE A 79 -12.80 24.54 5.04
C ILE A 79 -13.91 24.26 4.01
N SER A 80 -14.64 23.16 4.15
CA SER A 80 -15.79 22.87 3.28
C SER A 80 -16.85 23.96 3.36
N PHE A 81 -17.17 24.43 4.56
CA PHE A 81 -18.11 25.53 4.78
C PHE A 81 -17.62 26.81 4.10
N ALA A 82 -16.34 27.17 4.29
CA ALA A 82 -15.76 28.36 3.67
C ALA A 82 -15.82 28.34 2.14
N LEU A 83 -15.76 27.16 1.51
CA LEU A 83 -15.76 27.00 0.06
C LEU A 83 -17.16 26.84 -0.56
N SER A 84 -18.08 26.20 0.15
CA SER A 84 -19.38 25.77 -0.42
C SER A 84 -20.60 26.27 0.34
N GLY A 85 -20.43 26.88 1.51
CA GLY A 85 -21.51 27.18 2.45
C GLY A 85 -22.10 25.94 3.15
N MET A 86 -21.56 24.75 2.87
CA MET A 86 -21.98 23.48 3.48
C MET A 86 -20.84 22.86 4.32
N PRO A 87 -21.11 22.36 5.54
CA PRO A 87 -22.43 22.24 6.19
C PRO A 87 -23.00 23.60 6.63
N THR A 88 -24.30 23.68 6.91
CA THR A 88 -24.91 24.93 7.39
C THR A 88 -24.23 25.42 8.68
N VAL A 89 -24.18 26.74 8.87
CA VAL A 89 -23.52 27.35 10.04
C VAL A 89 -24.08 26.84 11.37
N ALA A 90 -25.37 26.49 11.41
CA ALA A 90 -26.03 25.92 12.59
C ALA A 90 -25.49 24.52 12.95
N LEU A 91 -25.16 23.69 11.95
CA LEU A 91 -24.67 22.32 12.16
C LEU A 91 -23.14 22.21 12.21
N LEU A 92 -22.43 23.20 11.68
CA LEU A 92 -20.98 23.24 11.57
C LEU A 92 -20.24 22.90 12.88
N PRO A 93 -20.50 23.54 14.04
CA PRO A 93 -19.75 23.26 15.26
C PRO A 93 -19.92 21.80 15.73
N PHE A 94 -21.12 21.24 15.59
CA PHE A 94 -21.40 19.85 15.97
C PHE A 94 -20.69 18.85 15.05
N LEU A 95 -20.62 19.14 13.74
CA LEU A 95 -19.90 18.30 12.79
C LEU A 95 -18.38 18.36 13.00
N MET A 96 -17.83 19.54 13.32
CA MET A 96 -16.41 19.69 13.68
C MET A 96 -16.06 18.85 14.91
N ILE A 97 -16.89 18.89 15.96
CA ILE A 97 -16.71 18.08 17.17
C ILE A 97 -16.82 16.58 16.85
N GLU A 98 -17.82 16.17 16.09
CA GLU A 98 -18.03 14.78 15.66
C GLU A 98 -16.81 14.20 14.93
N LEU A 99 -16.34 14.91 13.89
CA LEU A 99 -15.25 14.45 13.04
C LEU A 99 -13.89 14.55 13.73
N ALA A 100 -13.65 15.57 14.55
CA ALA A 100 -12.47 15.62 15.41
C ALA A 100 -12.44 14.42 16.36
N GLY A 101 -13.60 14.06 16.93
CA GLY A 101 -13.79 12.87 17.76
C GLY A 101 -13.49 11.56 17.03
N TYR A 102 -14.05 11.39 15.82
CA TYR A 102 -13.75 10.24 14.94
C TYR A 102 -12.26 10.11 14.66
N GLY A 103 -11.63 11.19 14.20
CA GLY A 103 -10.22 11.19 13.86
C GLY A 103 -9.32 10.91 15.06
N LEU A 104 -9.63 11.50 16.23
CA LEU A 104 -8.91 11.26 17.47
C LEU A 104 -9.02 9.79 17.91
N ALA A 105 -10.24 9.26 17.97
CA ALA A 105 -10.49 7.89 18.43
C ALA A 105 -9.90 6.85 17.47
N ALA A 106 -10.09 7.03 16.16
CA ALA A 106 -9.45 6.20 15.14
C ALA A 106 -7.92 6.22 15.28
N GLY A 107 -7.35 7.41 15.48
CA GLY A 107 -5.92 7.58 15.66
C GLY A 107 -5.36 7.01 16.96
N ALA A 108 -6.08 7.10 18.06
CA ALA A 108 -5.69 6.46 19.33
C ALA A 108 -5.59 4.93 19.18
N LEU A 109 -6.43 4.35 18.31
CA LEU A 109 -6.46 2.91 18.05
C LEU A 109 -5.48 2.48 16.93
N HIS A 110 -4.74 3.40 16.30
CA HIS A 110 -3.96 3.08 15.10
C HIS A 110 -2.91 1.99 15.34
N LYS A 111 -2.20 2.03 16.48
CA LYS A 111 -1.19 1.00 16.87
C LYS A 111 -1.76 -0.19 17.64
N VAL A 112 -3.03 -0.17 17.99
CA VAL A 112 -3.66 -1.25 18.76
C VAL A 112 -3.83 -2.47 17.86
N LYS A 113 -3.45 -3.66 18.35
CA LYS A 113 -3.64 -4.93 17.63
C LYS A 113 -5.11 -5.37 17.70
N MET A 114 -5.91 -4.86 16.78
CA MET A 114 -7.36 -5.12 16.68
C MET A 114 -7.78 -5.07 15.21
N PRO A 115 -8.77 -5.87 14.76
CA PRO A 115 -9.30 -5.77 13.41
C PRO A 115 -9.75 -4.34 13.07
N VAL A 116 -9.50 -3.90 11.83
CA VAL A 116 -9.84 -2.54 11.36
C VAL A 116 -11.31 -2.22 11.61
N PHE A 117 -12.21 -3.18 11.39
CA PHE A 117 -13.64 -3.03 11.64
C PHE A 117 -13.94 -2.66 13.10
N GLY A 118 -13.28 -3.29 14.07
CA GLY A 118 -13.45 -2.98 15.50
C GLY A 118 -12.97 -1.58 15.86
N LYS A 119 -11.84 -1.13 15.27
CA LYS A 119 -11.35 0.25 15.43
C LYS A 119 -12.34 1.28 14.88
N LEU A 120 -12.89 0.99 13.70
CA LEU A 120 -13.85 1.84 13.02
C LEU A 120 -15.15 1.99 13.83
N LEU A 121 -15.70 0.88 14.35
CA LEU A 121 -16.91 0.90 15.17
C LEU A 121 -16.73 1.74 16.43
N LEU A 122 -15.62 1.56 17.15
CA LEU A 122 -15.33 2.34 18.36
C LEU A 122 -15.17 3.83 18.04
N ALA A 123 -14.44 4.17 16.97
CA ALA A 123 -14.30 5.56 16.54
C ALA A 123 -15.66 6.19 16.21
N GLN A 124 -16.52 5.46 15.50
CA GLN A 124 -17.87 5.90 15.15
C GLN A 124 -18.77 6.10 16.38
N ILE A 125 -18.69 5.22 17.39
CA ILE A 125 -19.43 5.41 18.63
C ILE A 125 -18.96 6.69 19.34
N VAL A 126 -17.65 6.92 19.43
CA VAL A 126 -17.09 8.10 20.10
C VAL A 126 -17.56 9.41 19.47
N GLY A 127 -17.46 9.58 18.15
CA GLY A 127 -17.90 10.84 17.54
C GLY A 127 -19.42 11.04 17.60
N ARG A 128 -20.22 9.97 17.52
CA ARG A 128 -21.68 10.08 17.72
C ARG A 128 -22.03 10.53 19.14
N ILE A 129 -21.35 9.99 20.15
CA ILE A 129 -21.51 10.42 21.55
C ILE A 129 -21.12 11.89 21.71
N LEU A 130 -19.98 12.30 21.13
CA LEU A 130 -19.52 13.70 21.20
C LEU A 130 -20.50 14.67 20.54
N LYS A 131 -21.05 14.31 19.38
CA LYS A 131 -22.09 15.10 18.71
C LYS A 131 -23.37 15.20 19.54
N ALA A 132 -23.85 14.08 20.05
CA ALA A 132 -25.05 14.05 20.89
C ALA A 132 -24.86 14.89 22.16
N GLY A 133 -23.72 14.76 22.84
CA GLY A 133 -23.37 15.56 24.00
C GLY A 133 -23.30 17.05 23.69
N ALA A 134 -22.70 17.43 22.57
CA ALA A 134 -22.64 18.83 22.13
C ALA A 134 -24.04 19.40 21.83
N LEU A 135 -24.90 18.64 21.14
CA LEU A 135 -26.29 19.03 20.87
C LEU A 135 -27.10 19.22 22.15
N LEU A 136 -27.01 18.26 23.09
CA LEU A 136 -27.70 18.35 24.38
C LEU A 136 -27.22 19.55 25.20
N LEU A 137 -25.92 19.82 25.20
CA LEU A 137 -25.35 20.99 25.87
C LEU A 137 -25.86 22.30 25.23
N ALA A 138 -25.95 22.36 23.90
CA ALA A 138 -26.45 23.53 23.21
C ALA A 138 -27.93 23.81 23.54
N VAL A 139 -28.78 22.78 23.55
CA VAL A 139 -30.21 22.92 23.83
C VAL A 139 -30.47 23.19 25.31
N TYR A 140 -29.99 22.31 26.18
CA TYR A 140 -30.33 22.36 27.61
C TYR A 140 -29.38 23.19 28.45
N GLY A 141 -28.10 23.26 28.07
CA GLY A 141 -27.10 24.04 28.81
C GLY A 141 -27.07 25.51 28.39
N LEU A 142 -27.20 25.79 27.09
CA LEU A 142 -27.12 27.15 26.54
C LEU A 142 -28.48 27.73 26.12
N GLY A 143 -29.56 26.95 26.19
CA GLY A 143 -30.92 27.40 25.84
C GLY A 143 -31.12 27.67 24.35
N SER A 144 -30.31 27.06 23.48
CA SER A 144 -30.38 27.29 22.03
C SER A 144 -31.66 26.70 21.43
N GLN A 145 -32.39 27.50 20.67
CA GLN A 145 -33.56 27.07 19.90
C GLN A 145 -33.24 26.80 18.42
N THR A 146 -31.98 26.93 18.01
CA THR A 146 -31.56 26.76 16.61
C THR A 146 -31.43 25.31 16.18
N VAL A 147 -31.38 24.37 17.13
CA VAL A 147 -31.20 22.95 16.90
C VAL A 147 -32.18 22.15 17.77
N GLU A 148 -32.76 21.11 17.18
CA GLU A 148 -33.68 20.23 17.89
C GLU A 148 -32.98 18.97 18.41
N VAL A 149 -33.45 18.45 19.54
CA VAL A 149 -32.98 17.17 20.10
C VAL A 149 -33.30 16.00 19.13
N SER A 150 -34.33 16.14 18.30
CA SER A 150 -34.70 15.18 17.25
C SER A 150 -33.57 14.91 16.25
N LEU A 151 -32.67 15.89 16.03
CA LEU A 151 -31.52 15.76 15.15
C LEU A 151 -30.56 14.64 15.57
N ILE A 152 -30.48 14.32 16.87
CA ILE A 152 -29.63 13.22 17.36
C ILE A 152 -30.07 11.91 16.71
N TRP A 153 -31.37 11.64 16.69
CA TRP A 153 -31.93 10.42 16.12
C TRP A 153 -31.97 10.47 14.59
N ASN A 154 -32.40 11.60 14.02
CA ASN A 154 -32.52 11.76 12.57
C ASN A 154 -31.17 11.61 11.87
N CYS A 155 -30.10 12.22 12.39
CA CYS A 155 -28.76 12.09 11.80
C CYS A 155 -28.19 10.66 11.86
N VAL A 156 -28.63 9.84 12.83
CA VAL A 156 -28.22 8.44 12.92
C VAL A 156 -28.91 7.63 11.82
N ILE A 157 -30.23 7.75 11.69
CA ILE A 157 -31.01 7.02 10.69
C ILE A 157 -30.60 7.45 9.27
N THR A 158 -30.57 8.75 8.99
CA THR A 158 -30.25 9.24 7.65
C THR A 158 -28.85 8.81 7.24
N GLY A 159 -27.88 8.84 8.15
CA GLY A 159 -26.49 8.49 7.89
C GLY A 159 -26.18 6.98 7.84
N LEU A 160 -27.15 6.09 8.04
CA LEU A 160 -26.92 4.63 8.02
C LEU A 160 -26.28 4.13 6.71
N PRO A 161 -26.72 4.56 5.51
CA PRO A 161 -26.09 4.15 4.25
C PRO A 161 -24.59 4.50 4.20
N GLY A 162 -24.23 5.69 4.71
CA GLY A 162 -22.84 6.13 4.81
C GLY A 162 -22.01 5.29 5.80
N VAL A 163 -22.59 4.93 6.94
CA VAL A 163 -21.92 4.04 7.92
C VAL A 163 -21.66 2.66 7.31
N LEU A 164 -22.64 2.09 6.62
CA LEU A 164 -22.48 0.81 5.92
C LEU A 164 -21.42 0.89 4.83
N LEU A 165 -21.41 1.98 4.05
CA LEU A 165 -20.38 2.23 3.04
C LEU A 165 -18.98 2.30 3.68
N GLN A 166 -18.83 2.99 4.81
CA GLN A 166 -17.58 3.08 5.54
C GLN A 166 -17.09 1.72 6.04
N TRP A 167 -18.00 0.89 6.57
CA TRP A 167 -17.70 -0.48 7.04
C TRP A 167 -17.17 -1.39 5.93
N CYS A 168 -17.59 -1.16 4.68
CA CYS A 168 -17.06 -1.89 3.53
C CYS A 168 -15.74 -1.26 3.03
N LEU A 169 -15.76 0.05 2.75
CA LEU A 169 -14.67 0.71 2.02
C LEU A 169 -13.40 0.87 2.86
N ILE A 170 -13.52 1.25 4.15
CA ILE A 170 -12.35 1.54 4.98
C ILE A 170 -11.50 0.28 5.22
N PRO A 171 -12.07 -0.87 5.66
CA PRO A 171 -11.30 -2.10 5.79
C PRO A 171 -10.65 -2.56 4.48
N LEU A 172 -11.37 -2.44 3.35
CA LEU A 172 -10.85 -2.78 2.03
C LEU A 172 -9.64 -1.92 1.63
N LEU A 173 -9.74 -0.60 1.80
CA LEU A 173 -8.66 0.34 1.50
C LEU A 173 -7.44 0.07 2.39
N MET A 174 -7.65 -0.16 3.70
CA MET A 174 -6.58 -0.49 4.64
C MET A 174 -5.85 -1.77 4.23
N PHE A 175 -6.59 -2.84 3.91
CA PHE A 175 -6.01 -4.10 3.44
C PHE A 175 -5.19 -3.93 2.17
N TRP A 176 -5.71 -3.20 1.19
CA TRP A 176 -5.04 -2.97 -0.09
C TRP A 176 -3.75 -2.16 0.09
N MET A 177 -3.78 -1.13 0.93
CA MET A 177 -2.61 -0.30 1.20
C MET A 177 -1.53 -1.07 1.97
N GLU A 178 -1.90 -1.83 3.00
CA GLU A 178 -0.95 -2.67 3.74
C GLU A 178 -0.30 -3.71 2.80
N SER A 179 -1.11 -4.32 1.94
CA SER A 179 -0.62 -5.26 0.93
C SER A 179 0.36 -4.63 -0.05
N ARG A 180 0.14 -3.37 -0.46
CA ARG A 180 1.09 -2.64 -1.32
C ARG A 180 2.35 -2.23 -0.56
N GLY A 181 2.22 -1.78 0.67
CA GLY A 181 3.34 -1.39 1.54
C GLY A 181 4.30 -2.55 1.79
N LYS A 182 3.78 -3.74 2.14
CA LYS A 182 4.59 -4.95 2.33
C LYS A 182 5.40 -5.30 1.08
N ARG A 183 4.77 -5.26 -0.10
CA ARG A 183 5.45 -5.56 -1.38
C ARG A 183 6.63 -4.63 -1.65
N TYR A 184 6.45 -3.33 -1.42
CA TYR A 184 7.53 -2.36 -1.62
C TYR A 184 8.69 -2.63 -0.64
N ASN A 185 8.36 -2.92 0.61
CA ASN A 185 9.35 -3.29 1.62
C ASN A 185 10.11 -4.59 1.27
N ASP A 186 9.45 -5.61 0.72
CA ASP A 186 10.11 -6.86 0.27
C ASP A 186 11.21 -6.57 -0.75
N MET A 187 10.90 -5.76 -1.77
CA MET A 187 11.85 -5.41 -2.83
C MET A 187 12.98 -4.52 -2.32
N ASP A 188 12.68 -3.51 -1.51
CA ASP A 188 13.71 -2.64 -0.95
C ASP A 188 14.65 -3.42 -0.02
N HIS A 189 14.11 -4.37 0.75
CA HIS A 189 14.91 -5.26 1.58
C HIS A 189 15.78 -6.19 0.73
N ALA A 190 15.22 -6.80 -0.33
CA ALA A 190 15.99 -7.63 -1.26
C ALA A 190 17.14 -6.84 -1.90
N LYS A 191 16.89 -5.60 -2.33
CA LYS A 191 17.91 -4.68 -2.88
C LYS A 191 18.98 -4.33 -1.86
N ALA A 192 18.60 -3.95 -0.64
CA ALA A 192 19.55 -3.57 0.41
C ALA A 192 20.47 -4.73 0.78
N LEU A 193 19.92 -5.94 0.93
CA LEU A 193 20.71 -7.15 1.19
C LEU A 193 21.62 -7.51 0.02
N PHE A 194 21.14 -7.40 -1.21
CA PHE A 194 21.93 -7.64 -2.41
C PHE A 194 23.09 -6.62 -2.52
N GLN A 195 22.82 -5.34 -2.29
CA GLN A 195 23.81 -4.25 -2.32
C GLN A 195 24.84 -4.32 -1.20
N SER A 196 24.59 -5.05 -0.12
CA SER A 196 25.61 -5.33 0.91
C SER A 196 26.83 -6.08 0.35
N GLY A 197 26.73 -6.65 -0.86
CA GLY A 197 27.83 -7.29 -1.59
C GLY A 197 28.07 -8.75 -1.20
N ASN A 198 27.33 -9.27 -0.20
CA ASN A 198 27.51 -10.62 0.32
C ASN A 198 26.84 -11.70 -0.54
N TYR A 199 25.86 -11.34 -1.38
CA TYR A 199 24.99 -12.28 -2.08
C TYR A 199 24.89 -11.96 -3.57
N THR A 200 24.71 -13.00 -4.39
CA THR A 200 24.51 -12.91 -5.83
C THR A 200 23.04 -13.01 -6.23
N CYS A 201 22.21 -13.58 -5.36
CA CYS A 201 20.76 -13.67 -5.51
C CYS A 201 20.10 -13.57 -4.13
N VAL A 202 19.09 -12.72 -4.00
CA VAL A 202 18.31 -12.53 -2.77
C VAL A 202 16.84 -12.57 -3.11
N LEU A 203 16.06 -13.34 -2.37
CA LEU A 203 14.60 -13.38 -2.48
C LEU A 203 13.98 -13.08 -1.12
N CYS A 204 13.08 -12.10 -1.07
CA CYS A 204 12.37 -11.69 0.13
C CYS A 204 10.86 -11.82 -0.06
N LYS A 205 10.17 -12.27 0.99
CA LYS A 205 8.71 -12.24 1.10
C LYS A 205 8.32 -12.16 2.56
N ASP A 206 7.69 -11.05 2.93
CA ASP A 206 7.38 -10.75 4.33
C ASP A 206 8.67 -10.83 5.17
N ASP A 207 8.71 -11.69 6.19
CA ASP A 207 9.88 -11.88 7.05
C ASP A 207 10.83 -13.01 6.57
N ILE A 208 10.51 -13.70 5.47
CA ILE A 208 11.27 -14.85 4.97
C ILE A 208 12.25 -14.40 3.88
N ILE A 209 13.51 -14.82 4.03
CA ILE A 209 14.62 -14.41 3.16
C ILE A 209 15.37 -15.67 2.70
N HIS A 210 15.54 -15.81 1.39
CA HIS A 210 16.45 -16.78 0.78
C HIS A 210 17.61 -16.03 0.13
N THR A 211 18.83 -16.43 0.45
CA THR A 211 20.05 -15.84 -0.13
C THR A 211 20.92 -16.91 -0.75
N SER A 212 21.73 -16.52 -1.74
CA SER A 212 22.75 -17.37 -2.31
C SER A 212 23.98 -16.55 -2.68
N THR A 213 25.14 -17.18 -2.60
CA THR A 213 26.43 -16.64 -3.08
C THR A 213 26.86 -17.29 -4.40
N LEU A 214 26.05 -18.24 -4.91
CA LEU A 214 26.37 -18.96 -6.13
C LEU A 214 26.22 -18.07 -7.35
N SER A 215 27.15 -18.22 -8.27
CA SER A 215 27.24 -17.35 -9.42
C SER A 215 26.34 -17.80 -10.58
N GLY A 216 25.83 -16.85 -11.36
CA GLY A 216 24.95 -17.11 -12.50
C GLY A 216 23.56 -17.57 -12.05
N ILE A 217 22.94 -18.46 -12.82
CA ILE A 217 21.57 -18.94 -12.57
C ILE A 217 21.48 -20.11 -11.57
N SER A 218 22.62 -20.58 -11.08
CA SER A 218 22.72 -21.72 -10.16
C SER A 218 21.83 -21.58 -8.91
N PRO A 219 21.72 -20.41 -8.25
CA PRO A 219 20.82 -20.23 -7.10
C PRO A 219 19.39 -20.68 -7.40
N MET A 220 18.82 -20.21 -8.52
CA MET A 220 17.45 -20.51 -8.89
C MET A 220 17.26 -21.98 -9.26
N VAL A 221 18.24 -22.59 -9.93
CA VAL A 221 18.18 -24.03 -10.24
C VAL A 221 18.16 -24.88 -8.97
N GLU A 222 18.95 -24.51 -7.96
CA GLU A 222 18.95 -25.20 -6.66
C GLU A 222 17.63 -25.01 -5.93
N PHE A 223 17.11 -23.78 -5.83
CA PHE A 223 15.83 -23.53 -5.15
C PHE A 223 14.67 -24.31 -5.79
N ILE A 224 14.58 -24.31 -7.12
CA ILE A 224 13.54 -25.03 -7.87
C ILE A 224 13.72 -26.54 -7.71
N THR A 225 14.96 -27.05 -7.82
CA THR A 225 15.23 -28.49 -7.65
C THR A 225 14.91 -28.97 -6.23
N ALA A 226 15.14 -28.13 -5.21
CA ALA A 226 14.80 -28.43 -3.83
C ALA A 226 13.28 -28.35 -3.54
N GLY A 227 12.45 -27.95 -4.50
CA GLY A 227 11.01 -27.77 -4.30
C GLY A 227 10.68 -26.55 -3.43
N THR A 228 11.57 -25.56 -3.37
CA THR A 228 11.35 -24.35 -2.57
C THR A 228 10.19 -23.55 -3.15
N ASN A 229 9.17 -23.27 -2.35
CA ASN A 229 8.05 -22.45 -2.78
C ASN A 229 8.44 -20.96 -2.78
N LEU A 230 8.84 -20.47 -3.94
CA LEU A 230 9.20 -19.06 -4.18
C LEU A 230 8.03 -18.23 -4.74
N SER A 231 6.80 -18.77 -4.67
CA SER A 231 5.63 -18.07 -5.18
C SER A 231 5.36 -16.78 -4.41
N GLY A 232 5.29 -15.68 -5.13
CA GLY A 232 5.01 -14.37 -4.57
C GLY A 232 6.23 -13.63 -4.02
N TYR A 233 7.46 -14.16 -4.13
CA TYR A 233 8.66 -13.49 -3.66
C TYR A 233 9.05 -12.29 -4.54
N SER A 234 9.82 -11.37 -3.94
CA SER A 234 10.55 -10.30 -4.63
C SER A 234 12.02 -10.69 -4.71
N ALA A 235 12.60 -10.73 -5.92
CA ALA A 235 13.97 -11.17 -6.13
C ALA A 235 14.89 -10.01 -6.56
N ALA A 236 16.13 -10.02 -6.08
CA ALA A 236 17.21 -9.15 -6.52
C ALA A 236 18.39 -10.02 -6.99
N ASP A 237 18.88 -9.77 -8.20
CA ASP A 237 19.99 -10.51 -8.82
C ASP A 237 20.96 -9.55 -9.52
N LYS A 238 22.18 -9.99 -9.79
CA LYS A 238 23.17 -9.18 -10.50
C LYS A 238 22.86 -9.07 -11.99
N ILE A 239 22.53 -10.20 -12.63
CA ILE A 239 22.36 -10.28 -14.09
C ILE A 239 21.18 -11.18 -14.42
N VAL A 240 20.15 -10.62 -15.06
CA VAL A 240 18.95 -11.35 -15.46
C VAL A 240 18.82 -11.36 -16.98
N GLY A 241 19.24 -12.48 -17.58
CA GLY A 241 18.98 -12.81 -18.99
C GLY A 241 17.72 -13.65 -19.17
N LYS A 242 17.38 -14.01 -20.42
CA LYS A 242 16.18 -14.82 -20.75
C LYS A 242 16.08 -16.10 -19.89
N ALA A 243 17.21 -16.78 -19.70
CA ALA A 243 17.28 -18.02 -18.93
C ALA A 243 16.88 -17.81 -17.45
N ALA A 244 17.46 -16.79 -16.80
CA ALA A 244 17.13 -16.45 -15.41
C ALA A 244 15.67 -16.03 -15.28
N ALA A 245 15.17 -15.22 -16.23
CA ALA A 245 13.77 -14.78 -16.24
C ALA A 245 12.80 -15.97 -16.29
N MET A 246 13.08 -16.98 -17.11
CA MET A 246 12.28 -18.21 -17.17
C MET A 246 12.27 -18.97 -15.84
N LEU A 247 13.41 -19.05 -15.15
CA LEU A 247 13.48 -19.68 -13.84
C LEU A 247 12.66 -18.91 -12.79
N PHE A 248 12.73 -17.57 -12.78
CA PHE A 248 11.91 -16.76 -11.88
C PHE A 248 10.41 -16.92 -12.15
N VAL A 249 10.02 -16.97 -13.43
CA VAL A 249 8.63 -17.25 -13.83
C VAL A 249 8.20 -18.64 -13.36
N LEU A 250 8.99 -19.68 -13.63
CA LEU A 250 8.71 -21.05 -13.21
C LEU A 250 8.57 -21.15 -11.69
N ALA A 251 9.40 -20.43 -10.95
CA ALA A 251 9.39 -20.38 -9.49
C ALA A 251 8.21 -19.57 -8.90
N GLY A 252 7.42 -18.86 -9.75
CA GLY A 252 6.30 -18.04 -9.32
C GLY A 252 6.70 -16.72 -8.66
N VAL A 253 7.91 -16.23 -8.92
CA VAL A 253 8.39 -14.93 -8.41
C VAL A 253 7.53 -13.81 -8.97
N ARG A 254 7.13 -12.88 -8.10
CA ARG A 254 6.17 -11.81 -8.43
C ARG A 254 6.85 -10.60 -9.05
N GLU A 255 8.07 -10.31 -8.62
CA GLU A 255 8.84 -9.18 -9.11
C GLU A 255 10.35 -9.38 -9.00
N VAL A 256 11.10 -8.84 -9.95
CA VAL A 256 12.55 -9.02 -10.06
C VAL A 256 13.25 -7.68 -10.26
N TYR A 257 14.29 -7.41 -9.47
CA TYR A 257 15.27 -6.37 -9.72
C TYR A 257 16.59 -6.96 -10.21
N ALA A 258 17.22 -6.29 -11.18
CA ALA A 258 18.54 -6.66 -11.64
C ALA A 258 19.44 -5.45 -11.91
N CYS A 259 20.73 -5.53 -11.59
CA CYS A 259 21.66 -4.48 -12.06
C CYS A 259 21.72 -4.44 -13.60
N VAL A 260 21.78 -5.61 -14.23
CA VAL A 260 21.75 -5.74 -15.69
C VAL A 260 20.64 -6.70 -16.11
N MET A 261 19.77 -6.28 -17.02
CA MET A 261 18.69 -7.09 -17.55
C MET A 261 18.73 -7.14 -19.08
N SER A 262 18.46 -8.29 -19.70
CA SER A 262 18.34 -8.37 -21.16
C SER A 262 16.94 -8.05 -21.65
N GLU A 263 16.82 -7.50 -22.87
CA GLU A 263 15.52 -7.25 -23.51
C GLU A 263 14.66 -8.52 -23.63
N GLN A 264 15.31 -9.68 -23.79
CA GLN A 264 14.61 -10.96 -23.84
C GLN A 264 14.05 -11.37 -22.47
N ALA A 265 14.76 -11.05 -21.37
CA ALA A 265 14.21 -11.20 -20.02
C ALA A 265 12.98 -10.32 -19.81
N VAL A 266 13.02 -9.06 -20.26
CA VAL A 266 11.87 -8.14 -20.20
C VAL A 266 10.66 -8.71 -20.93
N LYS A 267 10.84 -9.26 -22.13
CA LYS A 267 9.75 -9.92 -22.88
C LYS A 267 9.14 -11.08 -22.10
N VAL A 268 9.97 -11.95 -21.53
CA VAL A 268 9.53 -13.07 -20.69
C VAL A 268 8.72 -12.56 -19.50
N PHE A 269 9.19 -11.53 -18.79
CA PHE A 269 8.48 -10.98 -17.64
C PHE A 269 7.14 -10.34 -18.00
N LEU A 270 7.09 -9.53 -19.07
CA LEU A 270 5.85 -8.91 -19.55
C LEU A 270 4.80 -9.95 -19.93
N GLN A 271 5.19 -10.99 -20.67
CA GLN A 271 4.28 -12.07 -21.10
C GLN A 271 3.73 -12.87 -19.91
N ASN A 272 4.46 -12.94 -18.80
CA ASN A 272 4.09 -13.73 -17.62
C ASN A 272 3.61 -12.87 -16.43
N GLY A 273 3.42 -11.56 -16.62
CA GLY A 273 2.91 -10.66 -15.58
C GLY A 273 3.86 -10.45 -14.38
N VAL A 274 5.15 -10.69 -14.56
CA VAL A 274 6.18 -10.46 -13.53
C VAL A 274 6.63 -9.00 -13.61
N ARG A 275 6.59 -8.26 -12.50
CA ARG A 275 7.11 -6.89 -12.48
C ARG A 275 8.63 -6.91 -12.51
N TYR A 276 9.24 -5.94 -13.15
CA TYR A 276 10.69 -5.86 -13.20
C TYR A 276 11.19 -4.43 -13.05
N SER A 277 12.43 -4.32 -12.58
CA SER A 277 13.20 -3.07 -12.62
C SER A 277 14.67 -3.40 -12.83
N CYS A 278 15.42 -2.52 -13.51
CA CYS A 278 16.85 -2.70 -13.68
C CYS A 278 17.60 -1.39 -13.78
N ASP A 279 18.90 -1.41 -13.45
CA ASP A 279 19.76 -0.24 -13.62
C ASP A 279 20.18 -0.08 -15.09
N THR A 280 20.51 -1.20 -15.76
CA THR A 280 20.94 -1.23 -17.16
C THR A 280 20.16 -2.27 -17.96
N LEU A 281 19.60 -1.84 -19.08
CA LEU A 281 19.01 -2.71 -20.09
C LEU A 281 20.04 -2.98 -21.19
N THR A 282 20.18 -4.25 -21.59
CA THR A 282 21.09 -4.67 -22.68
C THR A 282 20.37 -5.56 -23.69
N HIS A 283 20.83 -5.57 -24.95
CA HIS A 283 20.31 -6.50 -25.95
C HIS A 283 20.61 -7.97 -25.60
N VAL A 284 21.81 -8.26 -25.08
CA VAL A 284 22.28 -9.63 -24.80
C VAL A 284 23.14 -9.69 -23.53
N ILE A 285 23.13 -10.85 -22.87
CA ILE A 285 24.05 -11.19 -21.79
C ILE A 285 25.24 -11.96 -22.36
N ILE A 286 26.43 -11.39 -22.17
CA ILE A 286 27.68 -12.00 -22.60
C ILE A 286 28.22 -13.01 -21.57
N ASN A 287 29.00 -13.97 -22.04
CA ASN A 287 29.68 -14.93 -21.18
C ASN A 287 30.80 -14.26 -20.36
N ARG A 288 31.27 -14.94 -19.29
CA ARG A 288 32.31 -14.38 -18.41
C ARG A 288 33.67 -14.18 -19.10
N ALA A 289 33.95 -14.94 -20.15
CA ALA A 289 35.17 -14.80 -20.92
C ALA A 289 35.11 -13.60 -21.91
N GLY A 290 33.94 -12.96 -22.07
CA GLY A 290 33.73 -11.89 -23.04
C GLY A 290 33.77 -12.34 -24.50
N THR A 291 33.77 -13.66 -24.78
CA THR A 291 33.99 -14.20 -26.12
C THR A 291 32.72 -14.42 -26.94
N GLY A 292 31.55 -14.22 -26.33
CA GLY A 292 30.26 -14.45 -27.00
C GLY A 292 29.08 -14.48 -26.04
N LEU A 293 27.94 -14.98 -26.54
CA LEU A 293 26.69 -15.10 -25.79
C LEU A 293 26.87 -16.00 -24.55
N CYS A 294 26.19 -15.64 -23.45
CA CYS A 294 26.11 -16.49 -22.28
C CYS A 294 25.57 -17.89 -22.66
N PRO A 295 26.23 -18.99 -22.25
CA PRO A 295 25.77 -20.35 -22.59
C PRO A 295 24.32 -20.63 -22.16
N MET A 296 23.88 -19.99 -21.07
CA MET A 296 22.51 -20.13 -20.58
C MET A 296 21.51 -19.39 -21.48
N GLU A 297 21.84 -18.19 -21.96
CA GLU A 297 20.99 -17.49 -22.95
C GLU A 297 20.95 -18.24 -24.28
N GLN A 298 22.06 -18.86 -24.69
CA GLN A 298 22.09 -19.68 -25.90
C GLN A 298 21.17 -20.90 -25.79
N THR A 299 21.17 -21.55 -24.62
CA THR A 299 20.35 -22.74 -24.34
C THR A 299 18.85 -22.44 -24.50
N VAL A 300 18.39 -21.30 -23.98
CA VAL A 300 16.96 -20.94 -24.01
C VAL A 300 16.57 -20.05 -25.18
N LYS A 301 17.46 -19.84 -26.16
CA LYS A 301 17.27 -18.86 -27.25
C LYS A 301 15.92 -19.03 -27.94
N TYR A 302 15.55 -20.27 -28.26
CA TYR A 302 14.32 -20.64 -28.97
C TYR A 302 13.29 -21.36 -28.08
N ILE A 303 13.54 -21.45 -26.78
CA ILE A 303 12.57 -22.02 -25.83
C ILE A 303 11.59 -20.90 -25.45
N GLU A 304 10.33 -21.26 -25.23
CA GLU A 304 9.28 -20.33 -24.76
C GLU A 304 8.67 -20.77 -23.43
N ASN A 305 8.53 -22.08 -23.20
CA ASN A 305 7.99 -22.63 -21.97
C ASN A 305 9.04 -22.60 -20.83
N PRO A 306 8.72 -22.02 -19.66
CA PRO A 306 9.61 -21.99 -18.50
C PRO A 306 10.02 -23.38 -17.96
N SER A 307 9.13 -24.38 -18.04
CA SER A 307 9.42 -25.75 -17.61
C SER A 307 10.47 -26.40 -18.50
N ASP A 308 10.29 -26.33 -19.82
CA ASP A 308 11.26 -26.86 -20.80
C ASP A 308 12.61 -26.15 -20.67
N ALA A 309 12.58 -24.85 -20.38
CA ALA A 309 13.77 -24.06 -20.14
C ALA A 309 14.56 -24.54 -18.92
N PHE A 310 13.87 -24.90 -17.83
CA PHE A 310 14.51 -25.42 -16.62
C PHE A 310 15.25 -26.73 -16.87
N ASP A 311 14.63 -27.68 -17.58
CA ASP A 311 15.26 -28.96 -17.92
C ASP A 311 16.49 -28.76 -18.82
N ALA A 312 16.37 -27.93 -19.85
CA ALA A 312 17.48 -27.61 -20.75
C ALA A 312 18.63 -26.90 -20.01
N ILE A 313 18.31 -25.93 -19.15
CA ILE A 313 19.27 -25.22 -18.29
C ILE A 313 20.03 -26.20 -17.38
N LYS A 314 19.31 -27.10 -16.71
CA LYS A 314 19.88 -28.07 -15.78
C LYS A 314 20.86 -29.00 -16.48
N HIS A 315 20.48 -29.48 -17.67
CA HIS A 315 21.36 -30.28 -18.52
C HIS A 315 22.64 -29.50 -18.91
N THR A 316 22.51 -28.27 -19.41
CA THR A 316 23.68 -27.46 -19.82
C THR A 316 24.60 -27.14 -18.63
N LEU A 317 24.05 -26.86 -17.44
CA LEU A 317 24.85 -26.63 -16.23
C LEU A 317 25.69 -27.86 -15.86
N ASN A 318 25.12 -29.07 -15.96
CA ASN A 318 25.85 -30.30 -15.68
C ASN A 318 26.98 -30.52 -16.68
N LEU A 319 26.73 -30.32 -17.98
CA LEU A 319 27.78 -30.42 -19.01
C LEU A 319 28.94 -29.43 -18.77
N LEU A 320 28.63 -28.20 -18.38
CA LEU A 320 29.65 -27.18 -18.08
C LEU A 320 30.45 -27.51 -16.81
N LYS A 321 29.81 -28.12 -15.80
CA LYS A 321 30.51 -28.60 -14.59
C LYS A 321 31.50 -29.72 -14.95
N THR A 322 31.07 -30.71 -15.74
CA THR A 322 31.93 -31.83 -16.16
C THR A 322 33.13 -31.33 -16.99
N LYS A 323 32.90 -30.48 -18.00
CA LYS A 323 34.00 -29.90 -18.80
C LYS A 323 34.98 -29.08 -17.96
N LYS A 324 34.50 -28.39 -16.92
CA LYS A 324 35.38 -27.62 -16.04
C LYS A 324 36.26 -28.53 -15.18
N MET A 325 35.74 -29.69 -14.76
CA MET A 325 36.52 -30.69 -14.03
C MET A 325 37.57 -31.34 -14.94
N GLU A 326 37.20 -31.70 -16.17
CA GLU A 326 38.13 -32.28 -17.16
C GLU A 326 39.30 -31.33 -17.50
N ASN A 327 39.04 -30.02 -17.60
CA ASN A 327 40.08 -29.02 -17.89
C ASN A 327 40.91 -28.60 -16.64
N ALA A 328 40.55 -29.09 -15.45
CA ALA A 328 41.26 -28.82 -14.20
C ALA A 328 42.18 -29.96 -13.76
N VAL A 329 42.15 -31.09 -14.49
CA VAL A 329 43.05 -32.24 -14.39
C VAL A 329 44.16 -32.07 -15.42
#